data_AF-A0A345IJW1-F1
#
_entry.id   AF-A0A345IJW1-F1
#
_cell.length_a   1.000
_cell.length_b   1.000
_cell.length_c   1.000
_cell.angle_alpha   90.00
_cell.angle_beta   90.00
_cell.angle_gamma   90.00
#
_symmetry.space_group_name_H-M   'P 1'
#
loop_
_entity.id
_entity.type
_entity.pdbx_description
1 polymer ?
#
loop_
_entity_poly.entity_id
_entity_poly.type
_entity_poly.pdbx_seq_one_letter_code
_entity_poly.pdbx_strand_id
1 'polypeptide(L)'
;MIPLPLPGALFGTLLAWGLVRLPPGEALTLWAGLSVLLYVAASRGPEPLWRGVLIGLNAGLNAAALLSWVGPLGLCAAALNLLAASDLTCRPRFRHLLGWSGWLLPLGWPATVLGLGAFGLNALAWPSVRRVWMDRATGTVVLVGGWLWWPGFRGGYSLGQFAFVTPDALGLVAHETGHTLNNAAFGSLFHFIGAADELLLPLLNPSRRWADAYAERLAGGHDPRTRQAQVVGLWANRSSVEA
;
A
#
# COMPACT_ATOMS: atom_id res chain seq x y z
N MET A 1 -19.14 -16.96 9.25
CA MET A 1 -18.40 -16.28 10.34
C MET A 1 -17.97 -14.91 9.83
N ILE A 2 -18.28 -13.84 10.58
CA ILE A 2 -17.79 -12.49 10.25
C ILE A 2 -16.31 -12.49 10.61
N PRO A 3 -15.40 -12.22 9.66
CA PRO A 3 -13.98 -12.16 9.97
C PRO A 3 -13.75 -10.89 10.79
N LEU A 4 -13.62 -11.05 12.11
CA LEU A 4 -13.31 -9.94 13.00
C LEU A 4 -11.90 -9.44 12.69
N PRO A 5 -11.66 -8.12 12.75
CA PRO A 5 -10.31 -7.58 12.65
C PRO A 5 -9.44 -8.22 13.73
N LEU A 6 -8.24 -8.65 13.35
CA LEU A 6 -7.29 -9.25 14.27
C LEU A 6 -7.03 -8.30 15.46
N PRO A 7 -6.74 -8.80 16.68
CA PRO A 7 -6.47 -7.96 17.86
C PRO A 7 -5.50 -6.80 17.61
N GLY A 8 -4.51 -7.00 16.73
CA GLY A 8 -3.59 -5.95 16.29
C GLY A 8 -4.29 -4.75 15.66
N ALA A 9 -5.29 -4.96 14.80
CA ALA A 9 -6.01 -3.87 14.14
C ALA A 9 -6.88 -3.05 15.10
N LEU A 10 -7.47 -3.68 16.12
CA LEU A 10 -8.15 -2.94 17.18
C LEU A 10 -7.16 -2.09 17.97
N PHE A 11 -6.01 -2.66 18.34
CA PHE A 11 -4.95 -1.92 19.04
C PHE A 11 -4.43 -0.74 18.21
N GLY A 12 -4.14 -0.95 16.92
CA GLY A 12 -3.72 0.12 16.01
C GLY A 12 -4.76 1.23 15.89
N THR A 13 -6.05 0.88 15.83
CA THR A 13 -7.15 1.86 15.79
C THR A 13 -7.17 2.71 17.07
N LEU A 14 -6.98 2.11 18.24
CA LEU A 14 -6.90 2.84 19.51
C LEU A 14 -5.68 3.78 19.56
N LEU A 15 -4.51 3.33 19.06
CA LEU A 15 -3.33 4.18 18.94
C LEU A 15 -3.59 5.39 18.04
N ALA A 16 -4.25 5.20 16.90
CA ALA A 16 -4.63 6.28 16.01
C ALA A 16 -5.49 7.34 16.73
N TRP A 17 -6.50 6.91 17.49
CA TRP A 17 -7.33 7.82 18.27
C TRP A 17 -6.55 8.55 19.35
N GLY A 18 -5.55 7.91 19.96
CA GLY A 18 -4.61 8.56 20.87
C GLY A 18 -3.80 9.65 20.18
N LEU A 19 -3.21 9.35 19.01
CA LEU A 19 -2.43 10.31 18.23
C LEU A 19 -3.25 11.55 17.83
N VAL A 20 -4.52 11.38 17.47
CA VAL A 20 -5.42 12.49 17.08
C VAL A 20 -5.70 13.46 18.24
N ARG A 21 -5.44 13.05 19.50
CA ARG A 21 -5.57 13.94 20.68
C ARG A 21 -4.33 14.79 20.96
N LEU A 22 -3.22 14.50 20.30
CA LEU A 22 -1.96 15.22 20.50
C LEU A 22 -1.91 16.49 19.63
N PRO A 23 -1.05 17.46 19.98
CA PRO A 23 -0.73 18.58 19.09
C PRO A 23 -0.26 18.07 17.71
N PRO A 24 -0.62 18.72 16.59
CA PRO A 24 -0.34 18.19 15.25
C PRO A 24 1.12 17.84 14.97
N GLY A 25 2.07 18.64 15.47
CA GLY A 25 3.51 18.37 15.30
C GLY A 25 3.98 17.13 16.06
N GLU A 26 3.47 16.91 17.27
CA GLU A 26 3.77 15.73 18.08
C GLU A 26 3.12 14.48 17.47
N ALA A 27 1.85 14.60 17.06
CA ALA A 27 1.11 13.54 16.40
C ALA A 27 1.81 13.07 15.13
N LEU A 28 2.26 14.00 14.28
CA LEU A 28 3.00 13.69 13.05
C LEU A 28 4.32 12.98 13.33
N THR A 29 5.10 13.51 14.29
CA THR A 29 6.41 12.94 14.66
C THR A 29 6.26 11.52 15.22
N LEU A 30 5.31 11.32 16.14
CA LEU A 30 5.04 10.02 16.73
C LEU A 30 4.46 9.03 15.71
N TRP A 31 3.54 9.47 14.85
CA TRP A 31 3.02 8.63 13.76
C TRP A 31 4.14 8.18 12.82
N ALA A 32 5.05 9.10 12.44
CA ALA A 32 6.18 8.79 11.58
C ALA A 32 7.11 7.74 12.22
N GLY A 33 7.56 7.99 13.45
CA GLY A 33 8.43 7.07 14.18
C GLY A 33 7.78 5.72 14.45
N LEU A 34 6.51 5.72 14.89
CA LEU A 34 5.75 4.49 15.14
C LEU A 34 5.58 3.68 13.87
N SER A 35 5.30 4.30 12.73
CA SER A 35 5.12 3.57 11.47
C SER A 35 6.40 2.88 11.02
N VAL A 36 7.57 3.51 11.20
CA VAL A 36 8.87 2.86 10.95
C VAL A 36 9.08 1.67 11.88
N LEU A 37 8.86 1.84 13.19
CA LEU A 37 9.01 0.77 14.16
C LEU A 37 8.07 -0.41 13.88
N LEU A 38 6.80 -0.12 13.56
CA LEU A 38 5.80 -1.13 13.23
C LEU A 38 6.09 -1.80 11.90
N TYR A 39 6.61 -1.09 10.89
CA TYR A 39 7.08 -1.68 9.63
C TYR A 39 8.21 -2.68 9.89
N VAL A 40 9.22 -2.28 10.67
CA VAL A 40 10.32 -3.17 11.05
C VAL A 40 9.80 -4.38 11.83
N ALA A 41 8.89 -4.18 12.79
CA ALA A 41 8.27 -5.26 13.55
C ALA A 41 7.46 -6.22 12.66
N ALA A 42 6.68 -5.70 11.70
CA ALA A 42 5.94 -6.52 10.74
C ALA A 42 6.86 -7.29 9.79
N SER A 43 8.00 -6.70 9.41
CA SER A 43 8.96 -7.35 8.51
C SER A 43 9.75 -8.51 9.15
N ARG A 44 9.81 -8.58 10.49
CA ARG A 44 10.66 -9.52 11.27
C ARG A 44 9.93 -10.36 12.32
N GLY A 45 8.75 -9.93 12.78
CA GLY A 45 8.02 -10.52 13.91
C GLY A 45 6.80 -11.36 13.49
N PRO A 46 5.86 -11.64 14.42
CA PRO A 46 4.59 -12.30 14.11
C PRO A 46 3.76 -11.43 13.16
N GLU A 47 3.95 -11.67 11.87
CA GLU A 47 3.50 -10.81 10.77
C GLU A 47 2.02 -10.42 10.86
N PRO A 48 1.06 -11.33 11.14
CA PRO A 48 -0.36 -10.96 11.19
C PRO A 48 -0.70 -9.96 12.29
N LEU A 49 0.00 -10.00 13.43
CA LEU A 49 -0.25 -9.09 14.54
C LEU A 49 0.20 -7.67 14.17
N TRP A 50 1.47 -7.49 13.82
CA TRP A 50 2.06 -6.18 13.55
C TRP A 50 1.51 -5.56 12.25
N ARG A 51 1.25 -6.39 11.23
CA ARG A 51 0.49 -5.98 10.05
C ARG A 51 -0.89 -5.46 10.46
N GLY A 52 -1.59 -6.19 11.33
CA GLY A 52 -2.87 -5.77 11.89
C GLY A 52 -2.76 -4.39 12.55
N VAL A 53 -1.74 -4.16 13.39
CA VAL A 53 -1.51 -2.85 14.04
C VAL A 53 -1.31 -1.73 13.02
N LEU A 54 -0.50 -1.94 11.97
CA LEU A 54 -0.31 -0.95 10.91
C LEU A 54 -1.61 -0.60 10.19
N ILE A 55 -2.41 -1.62 9.81
CA ILE A 55 -3.70 -1.41 9.13
C ILE A 55 -4.68 -0.70 10.05
N GLY A 56 -4.75 -1.11 11.33
CA GLY A 56 -5.59 -0.46 12.33
C GLY A 56 -5.22 1.00 12.57
N LEU A 57 -3.92 1.30 12.64
CA LEU A 57 -3.40 2.66 12.78
C LEU A 57 -3.83 3.51 11.59
N ASN A 58 -3.63 3.03 10.37
CA ASN A 58 -4.06 3.73 9.15
C ASN A 58 -5.58 3.91 9.11
N ALA A 59 -6.35 2.88 9.44
CA ALA A 59 -7.81 2.92 9.46
C ALA A 59 -8.36 3.91 10.48
N GLY A 60 -7.80 3.96 11.69
CA GLY A 60 -8.19 4.92 12.72
C GLY A 60 -7.86 6.36 12.33
N LEU A 61 -6.71 6.61 11.69
CA LEU A 61 -6.35 7.94 11.21
C LEU A 61 -7.23 8.37 10.02
N ASN A 62 -7.53 7.46 9.08
CA ASN A 62 -8.52 7.69 8.03
C ASN A 62 -9.91 7.98 8.61
N ALA A 63 -10.34 7.23 9.63
CA ALA A 63 -11.62 7.46 10.30
C ALA A 63 -11.70 8.83 10.94
N ALA A 64 -10.65 9.24 11.67
CA ALA A 64 -10.59 10.55 12.31
C ALA A 64 -10.63 11.69 11.29
N ALA A 65 -9.83 11.60 10.22
CA ALA A 65 -9.83 12.58 9.14
C ALA A 65 -11.19 12.67 8.45
N LEU A 66 -11.76 11.54 8.03
CA LEU A 66 -13.03 11.50 7.30
C LEU A 66 -14.21 11.91 8.18
N LEU A 67 -14.21 11.56 9.47
CA LEU A 67 -15.22 12.02 10.42
C LEU A 67 -15.23 13.55 10.52
N SER A 68 -14.05 14.18 10.49
CA SER A 68 -13.94 15.64 10.52
C SER A 68 -14.43 16.34 9.25
N TRP A 69 -14.38 15.66 8.09
CA TRP A 69 -14.68 16.28 6.80
C TRP A 69 -16.09 16.01 6.29
N VAL A 70 -16.54 14.75 6.42
CA VAL A 70 -17.81 14.27 5.85
C VAL A 70 -18.70 13.61 6.91
N GLY A 71 -18.33 13.70 8.18
CA GLY A 71 -19.11 13.14 9.29
C GLY A 71 -19.13 11.61 9.29
N PRO A 72 -20.16 10.99 9.91
CA PRO A 72 -20.24 9.54 10.08
C PRO A 72 -20.22 8.72 8.79
N LEU A 73 -20.62 9.30 7.65
CA LEU A 73 -20.57 8.63 6.34
C LEU A 73 -19.14 8.24 5.94
N GLY A 74 -18.14 9.01 6.38
CA GLY A 74 -16.73 8.72 6.17
C GLY A 74 -16.24 7.44 6.84
N LEU A 75 -16.95 6.97 7.87
CA LEU A 75 -16.58 5.75 8.60
C LEU A 75 -16.73 4.49 7.75
N CYS A 76 -17.55 4.51 6.70
CA CYS A 76 -17.68 3.36 5.79
C CYS A 76 -16.38 3.06 5.04
N ALA A 77 -15.68 4.10 4.55
CA ALA A 77 -14.39 3.92 3.88
C ALA A 77 -13.30 3.46 4.86
N ALA A 78 -13.27 4.05 6.06
CA ALA A 78 -12.34 3.63 7.10
C ALA A 78 -12.60 2.19 7.60
N ALA A 79 -13.86 1.76 7.64
CA ALA A 79 -14.23 0.38 7.97
C ALA A 79 -13.75 -0.61 6.89
N LEU A 80 -13.88 -0.26 5.60
CA LEU A 80 -13.30 -1.07 4.51
C LEU A 80 -11.78 -1.17 4.66
N ASN A 81 -11.11 -0.08 5.03
CA ASN A 81 -9.68 -0.10 5.31
C ASN A 81 -9.34 -1.02 6.50
N LEU A 82 -10.08 -0.94 7.61
CA LEU A 82 -9.90 -1.82 8.78
C LEU A 82 -10.08 -3.31 8.45
N LEU A 83 -11.04 -3.63 7.57
CA LEU A 83 -11.28 -5.00 7.12
C LEU A 83 -10.11 -5.59 6.32
N ALA A 84 -9.16 -4.78 5.85
CA ALA A 84 -7.92 -5.28 5.23
C ALA A 84 -7.03 -6.05 6.23
N ALA A 85 -7.25 -5.91 7.54
CA ALA A 85 -6.57 -6.71 8.56
C ALA A 85 -7.16 -8.14 8.71
N SER A 86 -8.12 -8.51 7.87
CA SER A 86 -8.79 -9.80 7.92
C SER A 86 -8.51 -10.64 6.67
N ASP A 87 -8.90 -11.92 6.71
CA ASP A 87 -8.75 -12.85 5.58
C ASP A 87 -9.60 -12.49 4.35
N LEU A 88 -10.42 -11.43 4.42
CA LEU A 88 -11.15 -10.93 3.25
C LEU A 88 -10.20 -10.51 2.13
N THR A 89 -8.96 -10.13 2.42
CA THR A 89 -7.92 -9.80 1.44
C THR A 89 -7.57 -10.95 0.50
N CYS A 90 -7.84 -12.20 0.88
CA CYS A 90 -7.71 -13.36 0.00
C CYS A 90 -8.78 -13.37 -1.10
N ARG A 91 -9.90 -12.65 -0.93
CA ARG A 91 -11.01 -12.61 -1.90
C ARG A 91 -10.80 -11.51 -2.93
N PRO A 92 -10.82 -11.82 -4.25
CA PRO A 92 -10.65 -10.81 -5.31
C PRO A 92 -11.62 -9.64 -5.19
N ARG A 93 -12.91 -9.90 -4.91
CA ARG A 93 -13.93 -8.86 -4.77
C ARG A 93 -13.61 -7.85 -3.66
N PHE A 94 -13.03 -8.30 -2.55
CA PHE A 94 -12.66 -7.40 -1.47
C PHE A 94 -11.44 -6.56 -1.86
N ARG A 95 -10.42 -7.16 -2.51
CA ARG A 95 -9.29 -6.39 -3.06
C ARG A 95 -9.75 -5.30 -4.02
N HIS A 96 -10.77 -5.58 -4.84
CA HIS A 96 -11.36 -4.57 -5.72
C HIS A 96 -11.97 -3.41 -4.93
N LEU A 97 -12.80 -3.71 -3.93
CA LEU A 97 -13.40 -2.66 -3.09
C LEU A 97 -12.32 -1.86 -2.36
N LEU A 98 -11.29 -2.52 -1.82
CA LEU A 98 -10.20 -1.89 -1.11
C LEU A 98 -9.39 -0.96 -2.03
N GLY A 99 -8.96 -1.43 -3.20
CA GLY A 99 -8.21 -0.64 -4.15
C GLY A 99 -8.98 0.61 -4.60
N TRP A 100 -10.25 0.45 -4.98
CA TRP A 100 -11.10 1.58 -5.34
C TRP A 100 -11.34 2.54 -4.17
N SER A 101 -11.45 2.03 -2.95
CA SER A 101 -11.57 2.88 -1.76
C SER A 101 -10.32 3.72 -1.50
N GLY A 102 -9.15 3.32 -2.03
CA GLY A 102 -7.90 4.08 -1.90
C GLY A 102 -7.97 5.52 -2.40
N TRP A 103 -8.87 5.82 -3.35
CA TRP A 103 -9.16 7.19 -3.79
C TRP A 103 -9.79 8.06 -2.69
N LEU A 104 -10.50 7.44 -1.75
CA LEU A 104 -11.25 8.11 -0.69
C LEU A 104 -10.50 8.17 0.65
N LEU A 105 -9.38 7.45 0.80
CA LEU A 105 -8.65 7.32 2.07
C LEU A 105 -7.56 8.41 2.20
N PRO A 106 -7.74 9.42 3.07
CA PRO A 106 -6.84 10.58 3.13
C PRO A 106 -5.38 10.24 3.40
N LEU A 107 -5.11 9.19 4.19
CA LEU A 107 -3.75 8.79 4.54
C LEU A 107 -3.00 8.18 3.35
N GLY A 108 -3.69 7.77 2.28
CA GLY A 108 -3.07 7.34 1.02
C GLY A 108 -2.82 8.48 0.04
N TRP A 109 -3.40 9.66 0.27
CA TRP A 109 -3.37 10.77 -0.69
C TRP A 109 -1.99 11.36 -0.96
N PRO A 110 -1.06 11.49 0.02
CA PRO A 110 0.26 12.05 -0.30
C PRO A 110 0.97 11.28 -1.42
N ALA A 111 0.93 9.95 -1.40
CA ALA A 111 1.48 9.13 -2.49
C ALA A 111 0.68 9.29 -3.79
N THR A 112 -0.66 9.32 -3.73
CA THR A 112 -1.53 9.51 -4.89
C THR A 112 -1.35 10.86 -5.56
N VAL A 113 -1.13 11.93 -4.79
CA VAL A 113 -0.87 13.29 -5.32
C VAL A 113 0.48 13.33 -6.03
N LEU A 114 1.52 12.71 -5.46
CA LEU A 114 2.81 12.55 -6.13
C LEU A 114 2.67 11.73 -7.42
N GLY A 115 1.88 10.65 -7.38
CA GLY A 115 1.54 9.85 -8.56
C GLY A 115 0.81 10.66 -9.64
N LEU A 116 -0.16 11.49 -9.26
CA LEU A 116 -0.85 12.39 -10.18
C LEU A 116 0.12 13.41 -10.81
N GLY A 117 1.06 13.94 -10.03
CA GLY A 117 2.12 14.81 -10.53
C GLY A 117 3.00 14.10 -11.56
N ALA A 118 3.49 12.90 -11.23
CA ALA A 118 4.28 12.06 -12.13
C ALA A 118 3.50 11.68 -13.42
N PHE A 119 2.19 11.42 -13.29
CA PHE A 119 1.30 11.18 -14.41
C PHE A 119 1.20 12.42 -15.31
N GLY A 120 0.98 13.61 -14.73
CA GLY A 120 0.94 14.86 -15.47
C GLY A 120 2.25 15.14 -16.23
N LEU A 121 3.40 14.95 -15.58
CA LEU A 121 4.72 15.11 -16.20
C LEU A 121 4.95 14.13 -17.36
N ASN A 122 4.50 12.87 -17.23
CA ASN A 122 4.56 11.92 -18.33
C ASN A 122 3.59 12.26 -19.47
N ALA A 123 2.39 12.77 -19.15
CA ALA A 123 1.41 13.20 -20.15
C ALA A 123 1.93 14.38 -20.99
N LEU A 124 2.74 15.27 -20.41
CA LEU A 124 3.43 16.34 -21.17
C LEU A 124 4.45 15.78 -22.18
N ALA A 125 5.01 14.60 -21.93
CA ALA A 125 5.85 13.85 -22.85
C ALA A 125 5.05 12.79 -23.64
N TRP A 126 3.84 13.15 -24.08
CA TRP A 126 2.89 12.25 -24.75
C TRP A 126 3.49 11.33 -25.82
N PRO A 127 4.44 11.75 -26.69
CA PRO A 127 5.01 10.85 -27.70
C PRO A 127 5.70 9.61 -27.12
N SER A 128 6.16 9.67 -25.86
CA SER A 128 6.79 8.54 -25.16
C SER A 128 5.78 7.66 -24.43
N VAL A 129 4.54 8.12 -24.23
CA VAL A 129 3.45 7.35 -23.60
C VAL A 129 2.83 6.43 -24.63
N ARG A 130 2.86 5.12 -24.37
CA ARG A 130 2.31 4.11 -25.29
C ARG A 130 0.87 3.77 -24.98
N ARG A 131 0.52 3.73 -23.69
CA ARG A 131 -0.81 3.31 -23.25
C ARG A 131 -1.12 3.86 -21.87
N VAL A 132 -2.38 4.25 -21.66
CA VAL A 132 -2.95 4.57 -20.36
C VAL A 132 -4.26 3.81 -20.20
N TRP A 133 -4.48 3.17 -19.06
CA TRP A 133 -5.77 2.57 -18.72
C TRP A 133 -6.00 2.53 -17.21
N MET A 134 -7.24 2.31 -16.80
CA MET A 134 -7.58 2.04 -15.40
C MET A 134 -7.60 0.52 -15.18
N ASP A 135 -6.75 0.01 -14.30
CA ASP A 135 -6.89 -1.35 -13.80
C ASP A 135 -8.15 -1.43 -12.95
N ARG A 136 -9.16 -2.16 -13.44
CA ARG A 136 -10.47 -2.22 -12.77
C ARG A 136 -10.43 -3.04 -11.48
N ALA A 137 -9.43 -3.90 -11.31
CA ALA A 137 -9.30 -4.77 -10.15
C ALA A 137 -8.76 -4.01 -8.93
N THR A 138 -8.04 -2.91 -9.11
CA THR A 138 -7.45 -2.13 -8.02
C THR A 138 -7.83 -0.66 -8.06
N GLY A 139 -8.45 -0.19 -9.15
CA GLY A 139 -8.73 1.22 -9.35
C GLY A 139 -7.46 2.04 -9.60
N THR A 140 -6.39 1.42 -10.08
CA THR A 140 -5.10 2.07 -10.38
C THR A 140 -5.08 2.60 -11.80
N VAL A 141 -4.62 3.83 -12.00
CA VAL A 141 -4.27 4.34 -13.33
C VAL A 141 -2.90 3.80 -13.71
N VAL A 142 -2.87 2.97 -14.76
CA VAL A 142 -1.63 2.39 -15.29
C VAL A 142 -1.19 3.16 -16.52
N LEU A 143 0.04 3.67 -16.49
CA LEU A 143 0.71 4.31 -17.60
C LEU A 143 1.88 3.43 -18.07
N VAL A 144 1.91 3.12 -19.36
CA VAL A 144 3.02 2.39 -20.00
C VAL A 144 3.82 3.32 -20.89
N GLY A 145 5.14 3.32 -20.69
CA GLY A 145 6.06 4.24 -21.33
C GLY A 145 6.22 5.54 -20.53
N GLY A 146 6.45 6.64 -21.23
CA GLY A 146 6.84 7.90 -20.62
C GLY A 146 8.36 8.03 -20.48
N TRP A 147 8.77 9.14 -19.90
CA TRP A 147 10.17 9.55 -19.75
C TRP A 147 10.59 9.66 -18.28
N LEU A 148 9.62 9.86 -17.38
CA LEU A 148 9.88 9.94 -15.95
C LEU A 148 10.01 8.53 -15.39
N TRP A 149 11.27 8.10 -15.30
CA TRP A 149 11.69 6.85 -14.68
C TRP A 149 12.45 7.15 -13.40
N TRP A 150 12.13 6.44 -12.32
CA TRP A 150 12.84 6.64 -11.07
C TRP A 150 14.14 5.82 -11.03
N PRO A 151 15.31 6.43 -10.74
CA PRO A 151 16.58 5.71 -10.67
C PRO A 151 16.52 4.55 -9.66
N GLY A 152 16.78 3.32 -10.11
CA GLY A 152 16.76 2.11 -9.28
C GLY A 152 15.55 1.21 -9.51
N PHE A 153 14.43 1.72 -10.01
CA PHE A 153 13.25 0.92 -10.32
C PHE A 153 13.30 0.43 -11.76
N ARG A 154 13.75 -0.81 -11.95
CA ARG A 154 13.83 -1.43 -13.27
C ARG A 154 12.49 -2.06 -13.63
N GLY A 155 11.81 -1.50 -14.62
CA GLY A 155 10.61 -2.08 -15.22
C GLY A 155 9.30 -1.44 -14.76
N GLY A 156 9.20 -0.99 -13.52
CA GLY A 156 8.01 -0.28 -13.07
C GLY A 156 8.16 0.30 -11.67
N TYR A 157 7.26 1.22 -11.33
CA TYR A 157 7.07 1.74 -9.99
C TYR A 157 5.63 2.19 -9.82
N SER A 158 5.21 2.41 -8.58
CA SER A 158 3.88 2.90 -8.23
C SER A 158 3.96 4.04 -7.23
N LEU A 159 2.98 4.94 -7.29
CA LEU A 159 2.79 6.06 -6.38
C LEU A 159 1.29 6.21 -6.11
N GLY A 160 0.84 5.63 -4.99
CA GLY A 160 -0.57 5.60 -4.61
C GLY A 160 -1.44 4.89 -5.65
N GLN A 161 -2.42 5.60 -6.20
CA GLN A 161 -3.35 5.07 -7.23
C GLN A 161 -2.79 5.12 -8.67
N PHE A 162 -1.48 5.33 -8.84
CA PHE A 162 -0.83 5.37 -10.15
C PHE A 162 0.29 4.33 -10.23
N ALA A 163 0.35 3.62 -11.36
CA ALA A 163 1.43 2.69 -11.69
C ALA A 163 2.06 3.08 -13.03
N PHE A 164 3.39 3.05 -13.08
CA PHE A 164 4.20 3.45 -14.22
C PHE A 164 5.07 2.26 -14.61
N VAL A 165 4.91 1.78 -15.84
CA VAL A 165 5.52 0.51 -16.29
C VAL A 165 6.23 0.70 -17.63
N THR A 166 7.45 0.18 -17.75
CA THR A 166 8.19 0.23 -19.02
C THR A 166 7.53 -0.69 -20.06
N PRO A 167 7.65 -0.39 -21.37
CA PRO A 167 6.99 -1.17 -22.40
C PRO A 167 7.37 -2.67 -22.43
N ASP A 168 8.57 -2.99 -21.96
CA ASP A 168 9.14 -4.35 -21.88
C ASP A 168 8.76 -5.08 -20.58
N ALA A 169 8.14 -4.40 -19.61
CA ALA A 169 7.85 -4.95 -18.29
C ALA A 169 6.35 -5.04 -17.98
N LEU A 170 5.49 -5.22 -19.00
CA LEU A 170 4.03 -5.38 -18.82
C LEU A 170 3.64 -6.50 -17.85
N GLY A 171 4.53 -7.47 -17.61
CA GLY A 171 4.35 -8.51 -16.59
C GLY A 171 4.26 -7.96 -15.17
N LEU A 172 4.81 -6.78 -14.88
CA LEU A 172 4.85 -6.16 -13.56
C LEU A 172 3.56 -5.42 -13.17
N VAL A 173 2.59 -5.26 -14.07
CA VAL A 173 1.36 -4.50 -13.75
C VAL A 173 0.65 -5.06 -12.51
N ALA A 174 0.59 -6.39 -12.36
CA ALA A 174 -0.02 -7.00 -11.18
C ALA A 174 0.77 -6.72 -9.89
N HIS A 175 2.10 -6.67 -9.97
CA HIS A 175 2.96 -6.28 -8.86
C HIS A 175 2.75 -4.81 -8.48
N GLU A 176 2.80 -3.89 -9.45
CA GLU A 176 2.66 -2.45 -9.21
C GLU A 176 1.26 -2.06 -8.69
N THR A 177 0.22 -2.75 -9.14
CA THR A 177 -1.13 -2.57 -8.60
C THR A 177 -1.29 -3.19 -7.21
N GLY A 178 -0.43 -4.15 -6.85
CA GLY A 178 -0.31 -4.67 -5.48
C GLY A 178 0.17 -3.61 -4.50
N HIS A 179 1.07 -2.73 -4.92
CA HIS A 179 1.45 -1.56 -4.14
C HIS A 179 0.32 -0.56 -3.95
N THR A 180 -0.57 -0.41 -4.94
CA THR A 180 -1.80 0.38 -4.75
C THR A 180 -2.67 -0.21 -3.62
N LEU A 181 -2.82 -1.53 -3.56
CA LEU A 181 -3.51 -2.20 -2.44
C LEU A 181 -2.79 -1.97 -1.10
N ASN A 182 -1.45 -2.00 -1.09
CA ASN A 182 -0.67 -1.65 0.10
C ASN A 182 -0.94 -0.21 0.54
N ASN A 183 -0.93 0.75 -0.38
CA ASN A 183 -1.23 2.16 -0.05
C ASN A 183 -2.65 2.33 0.50
N ALA A 184 -3.64 1.63 -0.04
CA ALA A 184 -4.99 1.64 0.50
C ALA A 184 -5.06 1.02 1.90
N ALA A 185 -4.37 -0.09 2.15
CA ALA A 185 -4.38 -0.79 3.43
C ALA A 185 -3.59 -0.06 4.53
N PHE A 186 -2.40 0.45 4.20
CA PHE A 186 -1.41 0.93 5.16
C PHE A 186 -1.13 2.44 5.09
N GLY A 187 -1.58 3.13 4.04
CA GLY A 187 -1.36 4.56 3.83
C GLY A 187 -0.02 4.89 3.16
N SER A 188 0.16 6.17 2.82
CA SER A 188 1.32 6.63 2.04
C SER A 188 2.64 6.51 2.79
N LEU A 189 2.62 6.59 4.12
CA LEU A 189 3.85 6.47 4.90
C LEU A 189 4.44 5.07 4.81
N PHE A 190 3.58 4.03 4.81
CA PHE A 190 4.02 2.67 4.54
C PHE A 190 4.63 2.56 3.13
N HIS A 191 4.01 3.20 2.13
CA HIS A 191 4.52 3.26 0.76
C HIS A 191 5.93 3.87 0.71
N PHE A 192 6.15 5.00 1.38
CA PHE A 192 7.45 5.67 1.41
C PHE A 192 8.51 4.91 2.22
N ILE A 193 8.14 4.31 3.35
CA ILE A 193 9.03 3.44 4.11
C ILE A 193 9.42 2.22 3.27
N GLY A 194 8.47 1.62 2.55
CA GLY A 194 8.71 0.51 1.62
C GLY A 194 9.70 0.88 0.52
N ALA A 195 9.50 2.03 -0.13
CA ALA A 195 10.43 2.54 -1.13
C ALA A 195 11.83 2.79 -0.55
N ALA A 196 11.93 3.29 0.69
CA ALA A 196 13.20 3.46 1.38
C ALA A 196 13.87 2.13 1.74
N ASP A 197 13.10 1.14 2.22
CA ASP A 197 13.54 -0.23 2.52
C ASP A 197 14.09 -0.93 1.27
N GLU A 198 13.43 -0.71 0.12
CA GLU A 198 13.82 -1.24 -1.17
C GLU A 198 15.05 -0.54 -1.78
N LEU A 199 15.09 0.80 -1.76
CA LEU A 199 16.17 1.57 -2.41
C LEU A 199 17.42 1.69 -1.54
N LEU A 200 17.26 2.05 -0.27
CA LEU A 200 18.38 2.48 0.58
C LEU A 200 19.07 1.29 1.24
N LEU A 201 18.34 0.26 1.66
CA LEU A 201 18.95 -0.82 2.42
C LEU A 201 19.82 -1.77 1.60
N PRO A 202 19.54 -2.06 0.31
CA PRO A 202 20.51 -2.74 -0.54
C PRO A 202 21.80 -1.94 -0.77
N LEU A 203 21.74 -0.60 -0.74
CA LEU A 203 22.94 0.25 -0.81
C LEU A 203 23.80 0.13 0.46
N LEU A 204 23.16 -0.01 1.63
CA LEU A 204 23.85 -0.15 2.92
C LEU A 204 24.23 -1.61 3.24
N ASN A 205 23.52 -2.59 2.68
CA ASN A 205 23.77 -4.00 2.85
C ASN A 205 23.61 -4.75 1.51
N PRO A 206 24.71 -4.95 0.76
CA PRO A 206 24.68 -5.60 -0.56
C PRO A 206 24.16 -7.04 -0.57
N SER A 207 24.08 -7.70 0.60
CA SER A 207 23.50 -9.05 0.70
C SER A 207 21.98 -9.06 0.62
N ARG A 208 21.33 -7.90 0.85
CA ARG A 208 19.89 -7.74 0.79
C ARG A 208 19.45 -7.40 -0.63
N ARG A 209 18.42 -8.10 -1.11
CA ARG A 209 17.81 -7.85 -2.43
C ARG A 209 16.65 -6.87 -2.28
N TRP A 210 16.40 -6.13 -3.35
CA TRP A 210 15.26 -5.21 -3.51
C TRP A 210 13.94 -5.90 -3.14
N ALA A 211 13.75 -7.11 -3.66
CA ALA A 211 12.56 -7.92 -3.42
C ALA A 211 12.43 -8.49 -1.99
N ASP A 212 13.40 -8.23 -1.10
CA ASP A 212 13.31 -8.57 0.33
C ASP A 212 12.64 -7.47 1.15
N ALA A 213 12.33 -6.32 0.54
CA ALA A 213 11.57 -5.27 1.22
C ALA A 213 10.17 -5.78 1.57
N TYR A 214 9.66 -5.44 2.75
CA TYR A 214 8.37 -5.97 3.20
C TYR A 214 7.20 -5.49 2.32
N ALA A 215 7.23 -4.23 1.88
CA ALA A 215 6.28 -3.71 0.90
C ALA A 215 6.33 -4.46 -0.44
N GLU A 216 7.53 -4.78 -0.94
CA GLU A 216 7.74 -5.57 -2.17
C GLU A 216 7.18 -6.98 -2.05
N ARG A 217 7.44 -7.67 -0.93
CA ARG A 217 6.90 -9.03 -0.68
C ARG A 217 5.38 -9.03 -0.62
N LEU A 218 4.79 -7.99 -0.02
CA LEU A 218 3.34 -7.83 0.00
C LEU A 218 2.80 -7.61 -1.42
N ALA A 219 3.37 -6.67 -2.18
CA ALA A 219 2.95 -6.41 -3.56
C ALA A 219 3.08 -7.65 -4.46
N GLY A 220 4.17 -8.41 -4.32
CA GLY A 220 4.40 -9.67 -5.02
C GLY A 220 3.33 -10.73 -4.71
N GLY A 221 2.69 -10.68 -3.54
CA GLY A 221 1.54 -11.55 -3.21
C GLY A 221 0.28 -11.25 -4.02
N HIS A 222 0.18 -10.08 -4.67
CA HIS A 222 -0.90 -9.76 -5.60
C HIS A 222 -0.64 -10.30 -7.02
N ASP A 223 0.63 -10.48 -7.39
CA ASP A 223 1.02 -11.01 -8.70
C ASP A 223 0.84 -12.54 -8.75
N PRO A 224 -0.02 -13.07 -9.65
CA PRO A 224 -0.20 -14.51 -9.80
C PRO A 224 1.01 -15.24 -10.42
N ARG A 225 2.03 -14.51 -10.90
CA ARG A 225 3.20 -15.05 -11.61
C ARG A 225 4.47 -15.09 -10.77
N THR A 226 4.49 -14.46 -9.61
CA THR A 226 5.66 -14.46 -8.74
C THR A 226 5.87 -15.86 -8.15
N ARG A 227 7.02 -16.48 -8.49
CA ARG A 227 7.50 -17.72 -7.85
C ARG A 227 8.22 -17.47 -6.52
N GLN A 228 8.30 -16.22 -6.08
CA GLN A 228 8.74 -15.96 -4.71
C GLN A 228 7.77 -16.71 -3.82
N ALA A 229 8.29 -17.62 -3.00
CA ALA A 229 7.50 -18.27 -1.97
C ALA A 229 6.65 -17.18 -1.32
N GLN A 230 5.33 -17.33 -1.36
CA GLN A 230 4.38 -16.35 -0.81
C GLN A 230 4.48 -16.39 0.72
N VAL A 231 5.63 -15.96 1.26
CA VAL A 231 5.92 -15.99 2.70
C VAL A 231 5.02 -14.97 3.42
N VAL A 232 4.49 -13.97 2.70
CA VAL A 232 3.61 -12.92 3.24
C VAL A 232 2.25 -12.96 2.51
N GLY A 233 1.38 -13.90 2.89
CA GLY A 233 0.08 -14.12 2.26
C GLY A 233 -1.00 -13.10 2.65
N LEU A 234 -0.84 -11.82 2.30
CA LEU A 234 -1.92 -10.83 2.46
C LEU A 234 -2.90 -10.89 1.28
N TRP A 235 -2.39 -10.86 0.05
CA TRP A 235 -3.21 -10.82 -1.17
C TRP A 235 -3.37 -12.18 -1.85
N ALA A 236 -2.56 -13.16 -1.45
CA ALA A 236 -2.54 -14.50 -2.01
C ALA A 236 -3.82 -15.29 -1.70
N ASN A 237 -4.20 -16.20 -2.61
CA ASN A 237 -5.26 -17.15 -2.35
C ASN A 237 -4.67 -18.30 -1.53
N ARG A 238 -5.23 -18.62 -0.35
CA ARG A 238 -4.66 -19.66 0.55
C ARG A 238 -4.46 -21.03 -0.12
N SER A 239 -5.18 -21.32 -1.20
CA SER A 239 -5.02 -22.56 -1.98
C SER A 239 -3.64 -22.72 -2.66
N SER A 240 -2.84 -21.66 -2.80
CA SER A 240 -1.48 -21.74 -3.37
C SER A 240 -0.36 -21.88 -2.34
N VAL A 241 -0.69 -21.81 -1.04
CA VAL A 241 0.31 -21.83 0.06
C VAL A 241 0.41 -23.22 0.71
N GLU A 242 -0.58 -24.09 0.49
CA GLU A 242 -0.67 -25.44 1.08
C GLU A 242 -0.45 -26.58 0.05
N ALA A 243 0.06 -26.28 -1.15
CA ALA A 243 0.34 -27.26 -2.20
C ALA A 243 1.83 -27.58 -2.36
#